data_AF-A0A372NXN8-F1
#
_entry.id   AF-A0A372NXN8-F1
#
_cell.length_a   1.000
_cell.length_b   1.000
_cell.length_c   1.000
_cell.angle_alpha   90.00
_cell.angle_beta   90.00
_cell.angle_gamma   90.00
#
_symmetry.space_group_name_H-M   'P 1'
#
loop_
_entity.id
_entity.type
_entity.pdbx_description
1 polymer ?
#
loop_
_entity_poly.entity_id
_entity_poly.type
_entity_poly.pdbx_seq_one_letter_code
_entity_poly.pdbx_strand_id
1 'polypeptide(L)'
;MKKFNILSLAAGVAMLGLMASCQKENGVAPAANTQTVAVSPVTSTPTNFVEPSTKGTIALVSGVYNVRNFHQGTVADLTDTTKWATRSSTYYYNIANSDGGTSSSYDFRFEGRATGDFVINTTKYNLYYADVAFGSVTASTSKTAVSSGVFGYNSLTPGWYNYNILTHEVSAVANRTIILTNKTGVAKYKIRINSIYYNATPVGSPAANYPYYSLDYQAL
;
A
#
# COMPACT_ATOMS: atom_id res chain seq x y z
N MET A 1 -21.01 59.36 13.62
CA MET A 1 -22.49 59.28 13.55
C MET A 1 -22.90 59.22 12.09
N LYS A 2 -23.18 58.03 11.55
CA LYS A 2 -23.63 57.85 10.15
C LYS A 2 -25.16 57.74 10.16
N LYS A 3 -25.82 58.61 9.38
CA LYS A 3 -27.29 58.68 9.28
C LYS A 3 -27.80 57.59 8.34
N PHE A 4 -28.78 56.83 8.82
CA PHE A 4 -29.67 55.98 8.05
C PHE A 4 -30.71 56.84 7.34
N ASN A 5 -31.05 56.51 6.09
CA ASN A 5 -32.35 56.82 5.50
C ASN A 5 -32.79 55.61 4.67
N ILE A 6 -33.95 55.09 5.06
CA ILE A 6 -34.67 53.95 4.46
C ILE A 6 -35.86 54.54 3.67
N LEU A 7 -36.31 53.75 2.69
CA LEU A 7 -37.66 53.69 2.09
C LEU A 7 -37.78 54.23 0.66
N SER A 8 -38.00 53.30 -0.26
CA SER A 8 -39.32 53.20 -0.89
C SER A 8 -39.50 51.82 -1.54
N LEU A 9 -40.57 51.17 -1.09
CA LEU A 9 -41.11 49.87 -1.47
C LEU A 9 -41.99 50.03 -2.72
N ALA A 10 -41.87 49.16 -3.71
CA ALA A 10 -42.96 48.89 -4.66
C ALA A 10 -42.84 47.46 -5.20
N ALA A 11 -43.85 46.65 -4.85
CA ALA A 11 -44.04 45.31 -5.35
C ALA A 11 -44.73 45.34 -6.72
N GLY A 12 -44.31 44.46 -7.63
CA GLY A 12 -44.99 44.19 -8.89
C GLY A 12 -44.73 42.76 -9.32
N VAL A 13 -45.69 41.87 -9.04
CA VAL A 13 -45.70 40.49 -9.50
C VAL A 13 -46.20 40.46 -10.95
N ALA A 14 -45.44 39.83 -11.85
CA ALA A 14 -45.95 39.31 -13.11
C ALA A 14 -45.30 37.95 -13.39
N MET A 15 -46.10 36.89 -13.29
CA MET A 15 -45.80 35.57 -13.84
C MET A 15 -46.14 35.53 -15.34
N LEU A 16 -45.67 34.45 -16.00
CA LEU A 16 -45.81 34.01 -17.40
C LEU A 16 -44.50 34.23 -18.16
N GLY A 17 -43.88 33.25 -18.80
CA GLY A 17 -44.18 31.86 -19.09
C GLY A 17 -43.06 31.35 -20.01
N LEU A 18 -42.84 30.04 -19.99
CA LEU A 18 -41.77 29.30 -20.69
C LEU A 18 -41.59 29.67 -22.16
N MET A 19 -40.34 29.70 -22.64
CA MET A 19 -39.94 28.97 -23.86
C MET A 19 -38.44 28.68 -23.85
N ALA A 20 -38.15 27.45 -24.26
CA ALA A 20 -36.85 26.83 -24.37
C ALA A 20 -35.89 27.54 -25.32
N SER A 21 -34.61 27.56 -24.96
CA SER A 21 -33.56 27.13 -25.88
C SER A 21 -32.39 26.55 -25.09
N CYS A 22 -32.42 25.23 -24.94
CA CYS A 22 -31.21 24.45 -24.71
C CYS A 22 -30.29 24.68 -25.92
N GLN A 23 -29.35 25.60 -25.82
CA GLN A 23 -28.14 25.48 -26.62
C GLN A 23 -27.27 24.42 -25.97
N LYS A 24 -27.23 23.29 -26.66
CA LYS A 24 -26.37 22.13 -26.47
C LYS A 24 -24.92 22.57 -26.68
N GLU A 25 -24.32 23.16 -25.65
CA GLU A 25 -22.87 23.16 -25.51
C GLU A 25 -22.49 21.78 -25.00
N ASN A 26 -21.65 21.07 -25.77
CA ASN A 26 -21.26 19.69 -25.50
C ASN A 26 -20.69 19.57 -24.08
N GLY A 27 -21.55 19.12 -23.16
CA GLY A 27 -21.21 18.72 -21.81
C GLY A 27 -20.34 17.48 -21.85
N VAL A 28 -19.07 17.64 -22.19
CA VAL A 28 -18.04 16.88 -21.50
C VAL A 28 -17.84 17.65 -20.20
N ALA A 29 -18.62 17.27 -19.18
CA ALA A 29 -18.21 17.55 -17.82
C ALA A 29 -16.73 17.15 -17.73
N PRO A 30 -15.82 17.98 -17.18
CA PRO A 30 -14.48 17.52 -16.90
C PRO A 30 -14.65 16.19 -16.18
N ALA A 31 -14.07 15.11 -16.71
CA ALA A 31 -14.13 13.83 -16.05
C ALA A 31 -13.74 14.12 -14.61
N ALA A 32 -14.66 13.87 -13.68
CA ALA A 32 -14.33 13.91 -12.28
C ALA A 32 -13.09 13.01 -12.19
N ASN A 33 -11.94 13.61 -11.89
CA ASN A 33 -10.82 12.85 -11.39
C ASN A 33 -11.35 12.25 -10.09
N THR A 34 -12.01 11.11 -10.20
CA THR A 34 -12.07 10.14 -9.14
C THR A 34 -10.62 9.73 -8.93
N GLN A 35 -9.89 10.56 -8.17
CA GLN A 35 -8.95 10.00 -7.22
C GLN A 35 -9.80 9.06 -6.38
N THR A 36 -9.84 7.81 -6.80
CA THR A 36 -10.10 6.71 -5.90
C THR A 36 -9.10 6.89 -4.80
N VAL A 37 -9.60 7.40 -3.67
CA VAL A 37 -8.82 7.54 -2.47
C VAL A 37 -8.22 6.15 -2.23
N ALA A 38 -6.91 6.14 -1.97
CA ALA A 38 -6.26 5.26 -1.01
C ALA A 38 -7.24 4.44 -0.14
N VAL A 39 -6.89 3.25 0.35
CA VAL A 39 -7.72 2.55 1.36
C VAL A 39 -7.90 3.38 2.66
N SER A 40 -7.34 4.60 2.72
CA SER A 40 -7.52 5.59 3.76
C SER A 40 -8.93 6.25 3.77
N PRO A 41 -9.65 6.23 4.90
CA PRO A 41 -9.22 5.68 6.18
C PRO A 41 -9.32 4.15 6.20
N VAL A 42 -8.20 3.47 6.51
CA VAL A 42 -8.19 2.02 6.72
C VAL A 42 -8.85 1.74 8.08
N THR A 43 -9.81 0.83 8.12
CA THR A 43 -10.52 0.45 9.36
C THR A 43 -10.03 -0.89 9.90
N SER A 44 -10.51 -1.31 11.07
CA SER A 44 -10.21 -2.64 11.62
C SER A 44 -10.82 -3.80 10.83
N THR A 45 -11.75 -3.51 9.91
CA THR A 45 -12.32 -4.52 9.00
C THR A 45 -11.42 -4.67 7.78
N PRO A 46 -10.99 -5.90 7.44
CA PRO A 46 -10.25 -6.16 6.20
C PRO A 46 -10.98 -5.59 4.99
N THR A 47 -10.30 -4.69 4.29
CA THR A 47 -10.81 -4.01 3.09
C THR A 47 -9.91 -4.35 1.91
N ASN A 48 -10.49 -4.53 0.73
CA ASN A 48 -9.72 -4.79 -0.48
C ASN A 48 -8.89 -3.56 -0.87
N PHE A 49 -7.75 -3.81 -1.51
CA PHE A 49 -6.99 -2.77 -2.21
C PHE A 49 -7.83 -2.15 -3.34
N VAL A 50 -7.60 -0.86 -3.61
CA VAL A 50 -8.35 -0.09 -4.61
C VAL A 50 -7.55 0.07 -5.90
N GLU A 51 -6.22 0.01 -5.82
CA GLU A 51 -5.38 0.02 -7.02
C GLU A 51 -5.79 -1.12 -7.98
N PRO A 52 -6.11 -0.82 -9.27
CA PRO A 52 -6.73 -1.77 -10.19
C PRO A 52 -6.00 -3.10 -10.41
N SER A 53 -4.67 -3.07 -10.35
CA SER A 53 -3.75 -4.20 -10.56
C SER A 53 -3.36 -4.89 -9.26
N THR A 54 -4.05 -4.60 -8.15
CA THR A 54 -3.72 -5.08 -6.81
C THR A 54 -4.85 -5.93 -6.22
N LYS A 55 -4.46 -7.01 -5.54
CA LYS A 55 -5.34 -7.94 -4.82
C LYS A 55 -4.82 -8.16 -3.41
N GLY A 56 -5.69 -8.66 -2.54
CA GLY A 56 -5.45 -8.81 -1.11
C GLY A 56 -6.27 -7.82 -0.30
N THR A 57 -5.98 -7.77 0.99
CA THR A 57 -6.70 -6.91 1.94
C THR A 57 -5.75 -6.17 2.87
N ILE A 58 -6.26 -5.10 3.44
CA ILE A 58 -5.62 -4.35 4.51
C ILE A 58 -6.62 -4.03 5.62
N ALA A 59 -6.17 -4.10 6.88
CA ALA A 59 -6.91 -3.68 8.06
C ALA A 59 -6.01 -2.93 9.04
N LEU A 60 -6.55 -1.95 9.76
CA LEU A 60 -5.88 -1.23 10.84
C LEU A 60 -6.36 -1.78 12.18
N VAL A 61 -5.55 -2.60 12.83
CA VAL A 61 -5.89 -3.24 14.11
C VAL A 61 -4.89 -2.78 15.16
N SER A 62 -5.39 -2.13 16.21
CA SER A 62 -4.56 -1.64 17.32
C SER A 62 -3.40 -0.74 16.87
N GLY A 63 -3.64 0.12 15.88
CA GLY A 63 -2.62 1.02 15.31
C GLY A 63 -1.62 0.37 14.36
N VAL A 64 -1.78 -0.92 14.05
CA VAL A 64 -0.94 -1.67 13.12
C VAL A 64 -1.72 -1.96 11.85
N TYR A 65 -1.15 -1.63 10.70
CA TYR A 65 -1.69 -2.01 9.41
C TYR A 65 -1.32 -3.48 9.13
N ASN A 66 -2.33 -4.28 8.82
CA ASN A 66 -2.26 -5.72 8.58
C ASN A 66 -2.57 -5.96 7.11
N VAL A 67 -1.53 -6.14 6.30
CA VAL A 67 -1.64 -6.42 4.87
C VAL A 67 -1.63 -7.94 4.66
N ARG A 68 -2.64 -8.48 3.97
CA ARG A 68 -2.81 -9.92 3.75
C ARG A 68 -3.04 -10.22 2.27
N ASN A 69 -2.37 -11.26 1.78
CA ASN A 69 -2.45 -11.73 0.40
C ASN A 69 -2.18 -10.64 -0.64
N PHE A 70 -1.30 -9.69 -0.33
CA PHE A 70 -0.93 -8.63 -1.25
C PHE A 70 -0.26 -9.21 -2.49
N HIS A 71 -0.88 -8.99 -3.64
CA HIS A 71 -0.45 -9.55 -4.91
C HIS A 71 -0.84 -8.61 -6.06
N GLN A 72 0.05 -8.44 -7.03
CA GLN A 72 -0.15 -7.62 -8.21
C GLN A 72 0.04 -8.41 -9.50
N GLY A 73 -0.68 -8.02 -10.54
CA GLY A 73 -0.63 -8.68 -11.85
C GLY A 73 -1.07 -7.76 -12.96
N THR A 74 -1.14 -8.31 -14.17
CA THR A 74 -1.46 -7.53 -15.38
C THR A 74 -2.69 -8.05 -16.12
N VAL A 75 -3.09 -9.30 -15.88
CA VAL A 75 -4.25 -9.94 -16.53
C VAL A 75 -5.08 -10.63 -15.47
N ALA A 76 -6.30 -10.15 -15.27
CA ALA A 76 -7.23 -10.74 -14.30
C ALA A 76 -7.51 -12.20 -14.66
N ASP A 77 -7.64 -13.06 -13.65
CA ASP A 77 -8.11 -14.42 -13.88
C ASP A 77 -9.61 -14.40 -14.22
N LEU A 78 -10.00 -15.13 -15.27
CA LEU A 78 -11.39 -15.16 -15.76
C LEU A 78 -12.32 -16.03 -14.89
N THR A 79 -11.76 -16.90 -14.06
CA THR A 79 -12.50 -17.86 -13.23
C THR A 79 -12.42 -17.53 -11.74
N ASP A 80 -11.29 -17.02 -11.27
CA ASP A 80 -11.05 -16.66 -9.86
C ASP A 80 -10.62 -15.19 -9.76
N THR A 81 -11.58 -14.29 -9.59
CA THR A 81 -11.35 -12.83 -9.53
C THR A 81 -10.49 -12.36 -8.36
N THR A 82 -10.14 -13.27 -7.44
CA THR A 82 -9.21 -13.02 -6.33
C THR A 82 -7.73 -13.16 -6.75
N LYS A 83 -7.47 -13.66 -7.96
CA LYS A 83 -6.12 -13.93 -8.48
C LYS A 83 -5.86 -13.24 -9.82
N TRP A 84 -4.60 -13.25 -10.22
CA TRP A 84 -4.13 -12.82 -11.54
C TRP A 84 -3.73 -14.05 -12.36
N ALA A 85 -4.21 -14.13 -13.60
CA ALA A 85 -3.71 -15.10 -14.58
C ALA A 85 -2.24 -14.83 -14.91
N THR A 86 -1.89 -13.54 -15.06
CA THR A 86 -0.51 -13.08 -15.24
C THR A 86 -0.05 -12.30 -14.02
N ARG A 87 0.81 -12.94 -13.22
CA ARG A 87 1.46 -12.34 -12.04
C ARG A 87 2.57 -11.38 -12.44
N SER A 88 2.67 -10.24 -11.75
CA SER A 88 3.74 -9.27 -11.95
C SER A 88 5.10 -9.85 -11.54
N SER A 89 6.20 -9.30 -12.07
CA SER A 89 7.56 -9.55 -11.55
C SER A 89 7.94 -8.59 -10.43
N THR A 90 7.15 -7.53 -10.23
CA THR A 90 7.43 -6.47 -9.26
C THR A 90 6.13 -6.02 -8.61
N TYR A 91 6.14 -5.91 -7.29
CA TYR A 91 4.96 -5.64 -6.48
C TYR A 91 5.18 -4.36 -5.69
N TYR A 92 4.61 -3.25 -6.14
CA TYR A 92 4.80 -1.92 -5.58
C TYR A 92 3.81 -1.66 -4.46
N TYR A 93 4.27 -1.13 -3.33
CA TYR A 93 3.39 -0.74 -2.22
C TYR A 93 3.56 0.74 -1.90
N ASN A 94 2.44 1.42 -1.64
CA ASN A 94 2.39 2.83 -1.27
C ASN A 94 1.86 2.93 0.16
N ILE A 95 2.75 3.21 1.11
CA ILE A 95 2.42 3.36 2.53
C ILE A 95 1.55 4.59 2.76
N ALA A 96 1.82 5.70 2.05
CA ALA A 96 1.06 6.94 2.21
C ALA A 96 -0.42 6.76 1.89
N ASN A 97 -0.73 5.92 0.90
CA ASN A 97 -2.08 5.58 0.49
C ASN A 97 -2.59 4.25 1.09
N SER A 98 -1.73 3.51 1.80
CA SER A 98 -2.05 2.18 2.33
C SER A 98 -2.67 1.25 1.27
N ASP A 99 -2.09 1.28 0.07
CA ASP A 99 -2.61 0.60 -1.12
C ASP A 99 -1.47 0.07 -2.00
N GLY A 100 -1.84 -0.69 -3.03
CA GLY A 100 -0.95 -0.98 -4.16
C GLY A 100 -0.39 0.30 -4.77
N GLY A 101 0.87 0.24 -5.17
CA GLY A 101 1.58 1.32 -5.85
C GLY A 101 1.86 1.00 -7.31
N THR A 102 2.59 1.92 -7.93
CA THR A 102 3.13 1.81 -9.29
C THR A 102 4.63 2.13 -9.27
N SER A 103 5.30 1.97 -10.41
CA SER A 103 6.71 2.35 -10.58
C SER A 103 7.00 3.83 -10.27
N SER A 104 6.00 4.71 -10.31
CA SER A 104 6.14 6.14 -10.00
C SER A 104 5.66 6.54 -8.59
N SER A 105 4.93 5.68 -7.88
CA SER A 105 4.21 6.08 -6.65
C SER A 105 4.57 5.26 -5.40
N TYR A 106 5.50 4.32 -5.48
CA TYR A 106 5.81 3.40 -4.38
C TYR A 106 6.71 3.97 -3.28
N ASP A 107 6.61 3.38 -2.08
CA ASP A 107 7.53 3.56 -0.96
C ASP A 107 8.52 2.40 -0.86
N PHE A 108 8.04 1.18 -1.10
CA PHE A 108 8.86 -0.01 -1.29
C PHE A 108 8.21 -0.93 -2.34
N ARG A 109 8.95 -1.91 -2.80
CA ARG A 109 8.49 -2.94 -3.71
C ARG A 109 9.08 -4.29 -3.34
N PHE A 110 8.41 -5.36 -3.75
CA PHE A 110 9.00 -6.68 -3.78
C PHE A 110 9.43 -7.05 -5.19
N GLU A 111 10.59 -7.68 -5.32
CA GLU A 111 11.13 -8.12 -6.60
C GLU A 111 11.16 -9.64 -6.75
N GLY A 112 10.80 -10.07 -7.95
CA GLY A 112 10.91 -11.44 -8.45
C GLY A 112 9.66 -12.30 -8.25
N ARG A 113 9.61 -13.39 -9.02
CA ARG A 113 8.52 -14.38 -8.96
C ARG A 113 8.72 -15.43 -7.87
N ALA A 114 9.97 -15.62 -7.43
CA ALA A 114 10.36 -16.61 -6.40
C ALA A 114 11.28 -16.01 -5.31
N THR A 115 11.72 -14.77 -5.47
CA THR A 115 12.53 -14.05 -4.49
C THR A 115 11.65 -13.19 -3.61
N GLY A 116 12.07 -13.03 -2.36
CA GLY A 116 11.36 -12.24 -1.37
C GLY A 116 11.83 -10.79 -1.29
N ASP A 117 12.76 -10.36 -2.16
CA ASP A 117 13.55 -9.15 -1.95
C ASP A 117 12.70 -7.91 -1.72
N PHE A 118 12.88 -7.29 -0.55
CA PHE A 118 12.25 -6.05 -0.14
C PHE A 118 13.15 -4.89 -0.56
N VAL A 119 12.68 -4.07 -1.49
CA VAL A 119 13.43 -2.99 -2.11
C VAL A 119 12.76 -1.65 -1.80
N ILE A 120 13.48 -0.72 -1.18
CA ILE A 120 12.92 0.59 -0.85
C ILE A 120 13.05 1.59 -2.00
N ASN A 121 12.19 2.61 -1.99
CA ASN A 121 12.45 3.82 -2.76
C ASN A 121 13.56 4.62 -2.07
N THR A 122 14.79 4.47 -2.57
CA THR A 122 16.00 5.12 -2.03
C THR A 122 16.03 6.63 -2.21
N THR A 123 15.09 7.23 -2.94
CA THR A 123 14.92 8.69 -2.97
C THR A 123 14.17 9.20 -1.75
N LYS A 124 13.27 8.38 -1.19
CA LYS A 124 12.40 8.73 -0.05
C LYS A 124 12.95 8.27 1.30
N TYR A 125 13.58 7.09 1.32
CA TYR A 125 13.93 6.41 2.57
C TYR A 125 15.39 5.97 2.64
N ASN A 126 15.83 5.71 3.87
CA ASN A 126 16.96 4.86 4.19
C ASN A 126 16.43 3.57 4.83
N LEU A 127 17.10 2.44 4.54
CA LEU A 127 16.70 1.12 4.99
C LEU A 127 17.58 0.63 6.15
N TYR A 128 16.93 0.13 7.18
CA TYR A 128 17.58 -0.50 8.33
C TYR A 128 16.81 -1.76 8.73
N TYR A 129 17.44 -2.58 9.55
CA TYR A 129 16.77 -3.63 10.30
C TYR A 129 17.21 -3.63 11.77
N ALA A 130 16.41 -4.24 12.63
CA ALA A 130 16.77 -4.58 13.99
C ALA A 130 16.39 -6.04 14.24
N ASP A 131 17.26 -6.79 14.92
CA ASP A 131 16.97 -8.13 15.42
C ASP A 131 16.19 -8.04 16.74
N VAL A 132 15.08 -7.32 16.67
CA VAL A 132 14.12 -7.09 17.74
C VAL A 132 12.72 -7.37 17.19
N ALA A 133 11.88 -8.02 17.99
CA ALA A 133 10.49 -8.30 17.65
C ALA A 133 9.71 -7.01 17.34
N PHE A 134 8.81 -7.07 16.35
CA PHE A 134 8.04 -5.92 15.83
C PHE A 134 7.36 -5.08 16.93
N GLY A 135 6.74 -5.72 17.92
CA GLY A 135 6.07 -5.04 19.02
C GLY A 135 7.01 -4.25 19.93
N SER A 136 8.28 -4.63 20.01
CA SER A 136 9.29 -4.05 20.90
C SER A 136 10.16 -2.98 20.23
N VAL A 137 10.03 -2.79 18.91
CA VAL A 137 10.75 -1.73 18.20
C VAL A 137 10.12 -0.37 18.50
N THR A 138 10.97 0.56 18.91
CA THR A 138 10.67 1.98 19.19
C THR A 138 11.61 2.89 18.39
N ALA A 139 11.40 4.20 18.44
CA ALA A 139 12.27 5.17 17.76
C ALA A 139 13.74 5.14 18.23
N SER A 140 14.01 4.69 19.46
CA SER A 140 15.36 4.59 20.04
C SER A 140 16.02 3.23 19.85
N THR A 141 15.34 2.24 19.26
CA THR A 141 15.90 0.91 19.03
C THR A 141 17.14 0.97 18.13
N SER A 142 18.24 0.38 18.61
CA SER A 142 19.46 0.19 17.81
C SER A 142 19.17 -0.59 16.53
N LYS A 143 19.73 -0.15 15.41
CA LYS A 143 19.42 -0.66 14.09
C LYS A 143 20.65 -0.70 13.20
N THR A 144 20.69 -1.66 12.29
CA THR A 144 21.76 -1.89 11.33
C THR A 144 21.34 -1.38 9.96
N ALA A 145 22.20 -0.59 9.31
CA ALA A 145 21.93 -0.03 7.99
C ALA A 145 22.03 -1.10 6.89
N VAL A 146 21.15 -0.99 5.89
CA VAL A 146 21.19 -1.77 4.65
C VAL A 146 21.43 -0.80 3.50
N SER A 147 22.71 -0.50 3.26
CA SER A 147 23.11 0.59 2.36
C SER A 147 22.68 0.41 0.90
N SER A 148 22.45 -0.83 0.45
CA SER A 148 21.96 -1.13 -0.90
C SER A 148 20.50 -0.70 -1.13
N GLY A 149 19.71 -0.52 -0.05
CA GLY A 149 18.26 -0.36 -0.16
C GLY A 149 17.51 -1.63 -0.56
N VAL A 150 18.20 -2.78 -0.62
CA VAL A 150 17.66 -4.10 -0.95
C VAL A 150 17.90 -5.03 0.24
N PHE A 151 16.83 -5.60 0.76
CA PHE A 151 16.88 -6.55 1.87
C PHE A 151 16.22 -7.85 1.43
N GLY A 152 17.00 -8.91 1.30
CA GLY A 152 16.59 -10.13 0.60
C GLY A 152 16.91 -11.39 1.39
N TYR A 153 17.53 -12.36 0.72
CA TYR A 153 17.89 -13.66 1.27
C TYR A 153 19.05 -13.59 2.28
N ASN A 154 18.90 -14.32 3.38
CA ASN A 154 19.92 -14.53 4.40
C ASN A 154 20.75 -15.82 4.13
N SER A 155 21.73 -15.78 3.21
CA SER A 155 22.75 -16.86 3.09
C SER A 155 24.09 -16.52 3.71
N LEU A 156 24.53 -15.27 3.55
CA LEU A 156 25.86 -14.80 3.93
C LEU A 156 25.81 -13.39 4.53
N THR A 157 24.85 -12.57 4.11
CA THR A 157 24.54 -11.26 4.67
C THR A 157 23.15 -11.28 5.32
N PRO A 158 22.92 -10.47 6.37
CA PRO A 158 21.60 -10.38 6.99
C PRO A 158 20.54 -9.99 5.96
N GLY A 159 19.57 -10.88 5.75
CA GLY A 159 18.36 -10.66 4.94
C GLY A 159 17.08 -10.72 5.80
N TRP A 160 15.90 -10.50 5.23
CA TRP A 160 14.67 -10.66 6.02
C TRP A 160 14.16 -12.11 6.07
N TYR A 161 14.62 -12.97 5.17
CA TYR A 161 14.14 -14.36 5.09
C TYR A 161 15.26 -15.38 4.99
N ASN A 162 14.96 -16.60 5.47
CA ASN A 162 15.72 -17.81 5.22
C ASN A 162 15.06 -18.59 4.07
N TYR A 163 15.86 -19.27 3.27
CA TYR A 163 15.40 -20.13 2.19
C TYR A 163 15.84 -21.56 2.45
N ASN A 164 14.89 -22.48 2.52
CA ASN A 164 15.14 -23.91 2.66
C ASN A 164 15.30 -24.53 1.28
N ILE A 165 16.53 -24.91 0.92
CA ILE A 165 16.84 -25.51 -0.39
C ILE A 165 16.17 -26.87 -0.61
N LEU A 166 15.83 -27.60 0.46
CA LEU A 166 15.22 -28.93 0.34
C LEU A 166 13.73 -28.84 0.02
N THR A 167 13.02 -27.89 0.64
CA THR A 167 11.58 -27.70 0.43
C THR A 167 11.27 -26.58 -0.56
N HIS A 168 12.29 -25.81 -0.98
CA HIS A 168 12.15 -24.58 -1.75
C HIS A 168 11.24 -23.54 -1.05
N GLU A 169 11.28 -23.50 0.27
CA GLU A 169 10.42 -22.65 1.09
C GLU A 169 11.15 -21.42 1.66
N VAL A 170 10.42 -20.31 1.76
CA VAL A 170 10.87 -19.05 2.33
C VAL A 170 10.23 -18.86 3.70
N SER A 171 11.03 -18.60 4.73
CA SER A 171 10.54 -18.28 6.07
C SER A 171 11.13 -16.95 6.53
N ALA A 172 10.30 -16.10 7.15
CA ALA A 172 10.78 -14.85 7.73
C ALA A 172 11.77 -15.16 8.87
N VAL A 173 12.84 -14.36 8.97
CA VAL A 173 13.78 -14.44 10.10
C VAL A 173 13.04 -14.00 11.37
N ALA A 174 13.03 -14.88 12.38
CA ALA A 174 12.38 -14.61 13.64
C ALA A 174 12.97 -13.36 14.32
N ASN A 175 12.10 -12.55 14.94
CA ASN A 175 12.47 -11.32 15.65
C ASN A 175 13.26 -10.31 14.81
N ARG A 176 13.09 -10.28 13.49
CA ARG A 176 13.68 -9.27 12.61
C ARG A 176 12.63 -8.27 12.15
N THR A 177 12.86 -7.00 12.43
CA THR A 177 11.99 -5.89 12.04
C THR A 177 12.72 -4.96 11.09
N ILE A 178 12.08 -4.65 9.96
CA ILE A 178 12.55 -3.66 9.00
C ILE A 178 12.16 -2.27 9.50
N ILE A 179 13.08 -1.32 9.41
CA ILE A 179 12.86 0.07 9.82
C ILE A 179 13.15 0.96 8.62
N LEU A 180 12.15 1.76 8.23
CA LEU A 180 12.29 2.81 7.24
C LEU A 180 12.44 4.15 7.95
N THR A 181 13.49 4.90 7.63
CA THR A 181 13.60 6.31 8.03
C THR A 181 13.47 7.18 6.81
N ASN A 182 12.94 8.39 6.96
CA ASN A 182 13.07 9.39 5.91
C ASN A 182 14.56 9.75 5.70
N LYS A 183 14.85 10.53 4.66
CA LYS A 183 16.21 11.01 4.40
C LYS A 183 16.79 11.93 5.49
N THR A 184 15.96 12.51 6.34
CA THR A 184 16.42 13.27 7.51
C THR A 184 16.80 12.38 8.70
N GLY A 185 16.71 11.04 8.57
CA GLY A 185 17.15 10.07 9.57
C GLY A 185 16.11 9.70 10.64
N VAL A 186 14.93 10.32 10.62
CA VAL A 186 13.86 10.05 11.57
C VAL A 186 13.11 8.79 11.15
N ALA A 187 12.98 7.83 12.08
CA ALA A 187 12.20 6.62 11.86
C ALA A 187 10.77 6.99 11.50
N LYS A 188 10.28 6.41 10.40
CA LYS A 188 8.96 6.68 9.85
C LYS A 188 8.06 5.49 10.03
N TYR A 189 8.58 4.29 9.75
CA TYR A 189 7.81 3.07 9.81
C TYR A 189 8.65 1.90 10.32
N LYS A 190 8.02 1.02 11.08
CA LYS A 190 8.49 -0.36 11.29
C LYS A 190 7.63 -1.32 10.48
N ILE A 191 8.26 -2.35 9.94
CA ILE A 191 7.63 -3.33 9.05
C ILE A 191 8.10 -4.74 9.46
N ARG A 192 7.16 -5.69 9.52
CA ARG A 192 7.43 -7.12 9.62
C ARG A 192 6.83 -7.80 8.40
N ILE A 193 7.65 -8.50 7.62
CA ILE A 193 7.13 -9.37 6.57
C ILE A 193 6.87 -10.74 7.21
N ASN A 194 5.63 -11.21 7.09
CA ASN A 194 5.18 -12.44 7.72
C ASN A 194 5.37 -13.65 6.79
N SER A 195 5.07 -13.49 5.50
CA SER A 195 5.10 -14.58 4.52
C SER A 195 5.03 -14.09 3.08
N ILE A 196 5.45 -14.94 2.13
CA ILE A 196 5.21 -14.78 0.69
C ILE A 196 4.14 -15.74 0.15
N TYR A 197 3.49 -16.52 1.01
CA TYR A 197 2.51 -17.53 0.61
C TYR A 197 1.09 -17.03 0.80
N TYR A 198 0.18 -17.49 -0.04
CA TYR A 198 -1.24 -17.23 0.13
C TYR A 198 -1.70 -17.72 1.51
N ASN A 199 -2.41 -16.87 2.25
CA ASN A 199 -2.79 -17.07 3.65
C ASN A 199 -1.62 -17.41 4.59
N ALA A 200 -0.43 -16.91 4.25
CA ALA A 200 0.81 -17.09 5.00
C ALA A 200 1.25 -18.55 5.22
N THR A 201 0.72 -19.50 4.45
CA THR A 201 1.02 -20.94 4.59
C THR A 201 1.45 -21.52 3.24
N PRO A 202 2.65 -22.12 3.12
CA PRO A 202 3.06 -22.78 1.87
C PRO A 202 2.15 -23.99 1.57
N VAL A 203 1.82 -24.19 0.30
CA VAL A 203 1.01 -25.31 -0.19
C VAL A 203 1.71 -25.98 -1.36
N GLY A 204 1.94 -27.30 -1.22
CA GLY A 204 2.66 -28.12 -2.19
C GLY A 204 4.11 -28.37 -1.79
N SER A 205 4.78 -29.29 -2.50
CA SER A 205 6.22 -29.55 -2.39
C SER A 205 6.80 -29.77 -3.79
N PRO A 206 7.51 -28.78 -4.39
CA PRO A 206 7.74 -27.44 -3.85
C PRO A 206 6.44 -26.63 -3.72
N ALA A 207 6.43 -25.63 -2.84
CA ALA A 207 5.27 -24.74 -2.70
C ALA A 207 4.94 -24.08 -4.06
N ALA A 208 3.66 -23.84 -4.36
CA ALA A 208 3.24 -23.22 -5.64
C ALA A 208 2.37 -21.96 -5.47
N ASN A 209 1.94 -21.69 -4.24
CA ASN A 209 1.01 -20.62 -3.89
C ASN A 209 1.73 -19.32 -3.48
N TYR A 210 2.71 -18.87 -4.27
CA TYR A 210 3.47 -17.64 -4.08
C TYR A 210 3.63 -16.86 -5.41
N PRO A 211 3.97 -15.56 -5.39
CA PRO A 211 4.13 -14.69 -4.22
C PRO A 211 2.82 -14.00 -3.82
N TYR A 212 2.37 -14.17 -2.59
CA TYR A 212 1.28 -13.42 -1.96
C TYR A 212 1.79 -12.88 -0.63
N TYR A 213 2.17 -11.61 -0.60
CA TYR A 213 2.85 -11.06 0.57
C TYR A 213 1.86 -10.81 1.71
N SER A 214 2.28 -11.19 2.91
CA SER A 214 1.65 -10.81 4.17
C SER A 214 2.66 -10.00 4.96
N LEU A 215 2.28 -8.81 5.40
CA LEU A 215 3.15 -7.93 6.19
C LEU A 215 2.34 -7.11 7.17
N ASP A 216 3.02 -6.67 8.22
CA ASP A 216 2.48 -5.72 9.19
C ASP A 216 3.36 -4.47 9.20
N TYR A 217 2.76 -3.29 9.29
CA TYR A 217 3.52 -2.05 9.45
C TYR A 217 2.83 -1.05 10.37
N GLN A 218 3.64 -0.18 10.97
CA GLN A 218 3.19 0.86 11.88
C GLN A 218 4.12 2.07 11.77
N ALA A 219 3.57 3.27 11.91
CA ALA A 219 4.38 4.47 12.06
C ALA A 219 5.17 4.42 13.39
N LEU A 220 6.45 4.78 13.35
CA LEU A 220 7.32 4.82 14.53
C LEU A 220 7.36 6.21 15.17
#